data_AF-A0A0D8JBE8-F1
#
_entry.id   AF-A0A0D8JBE8-F1
#
_cell.length_a   1.000
_cell.length_b   1.000
_cell.length_c   1.000
_cell.angle_alpha   90.00
_cell.angle_beta   90.00
_cell.angle_gamma   90.00
#
_symmetry.space_group_name_H-M   'P 1'
#
loop_
_entity.id
_entity.type
_entity.pdbx_description
1 polymer ?
#
loop_
_entity_poly.entity_id
_entity_poly.type
_entity_poly.pdbx_seq_one_letter_code
_entity_poly.pdbx_strand_id
1 'polypeptide(L)'
;MEKETIWKDEKAISDKIKESEQVLPAANKALQFIKDEGISPTPEHLKGFITGGGDYIIGALGSIARKDIEKMNLKLDKLKQSFLQDATAINQKRASETHAELYRAMNTAKVKADDLEVSAGKAGLKKSFVESIEEQFTVVLNTQARKNMWEAIQNFVHAFNEMEDIAEKSGILSLQDTIDVNEAFILKMQKKGNYARAEPDPSFFLCFQGIGRLGSREIDKQK
;
A
#
# COMPACT_ATOMS: atom_id res chain seq x y z
N MET A 1 -7.60 -26.75 1.68
CA MET A 1 -6.79 -26.85 0.45
C MET A 1 -5.44 -26.20 0.70
N GLU A 2 -4.36 -26.82 0.25
CA GLU A 2 -3.00 -26.32 0.46
C GLU A 2 -2.72 -25.07 -0.41
N LYS A 3 -2.22 -24.01 0.25
CA LYS A 3 -1.88 -22.70 -0.32
C LYS A 3 -0.45 -22.77 -0.87
N GLU A 4 -0.28 -22.67 -2.18
CA GLU A 4 1.04 -22.69 -2.82
C GLU A 4 1.34 -21.31 -3.44
N THR A 5 2.47 -20.72 -3.07
CA THR A 5 2.96 -19.45 -3.64
C THR A 5 3.89 -19.77 -4.81
N ILE A 6 3.54 -19.28 -6.00
CA ILE A 6 4.32 -19.52 -7.22
C ILE A 6 5.13 -18.31 -7.68
N TRP A 7 4.79 -17.11 -7.19
CA TRP A 7 5.51 -15.89 -7.56
C TRP A 7 5.20 -14.72 -6.61
N LYS A 8 6.15 -13.79 -6.48
CA LYS A 8 6.04 -12.55 -5.70
C LYS A 8 6.78 -11.42 -6.39
N ASP A 9 6.13 -10.26 -6.55
CA ASP A 9 6.78 -9.05 -7.07
C ASP A 9 7.44 -8.26 -5.94
N GLU A 10 8.63 -8.71 -5.51
CA GLU A 10 9.35 -8.05 -4.40
C GLU A 10 9.65 -6.57 -4.69
N LYS A 11 9.85 -6.20 -5.97
CA LYS A 11 10.11 -4.83 -6.36
C LYS A 11 8.85 -3.97 -6.21
N ALA A 12 7.72 -4.40 -6.78
CA ALA A 12 6.46 -3.66 -6.65
C ALA A 12 6.01 -3.54 -5.19
N ILE A 13 6.23 -4.58 -4.38
CA ILE A 13 5.97 -4.56 -2.94
C ILE A 13 6.83 -3.50 -2.27
N SER A 14 8.16 -3.53 -2.48
CA SER A 14 9.08 -2.55 -1.89
C SER A 14 8.73 -1.12 -2.31
N ASP A 15 8.45 -0.91 -3.59
CA ASP A 15 8.11 0.40 -4.14
C ASP A 15 6.78 0.90 -3.54
N LYS A 16 5.77 0.03 -3.39
CA LYS A 16 4.49 0.40 -2.79
C LYS A 16 4.58 0.69 -1.30
N ILE A 17 5.40 -0.06 -0.56
CA ILE A 17 5.67 0.23 0.86
C ILE A 17 6.35 1.59 0.98
N LYS A 18 7.40 1.86 0.19
CA LYS A 18 8.11 3.15 0.20
C LYS A 18 7.20 4.32 -0.16
N GLU A 19 6.32 4.15 -1.15
CA GLU A 19 5.31 5.15 -1.50
C GLU A 19 4.37 5.41 -0.31
N SER A 20 3.96 4.35 0.39
CA SER A 20 3.10 4.45 1.57
C SER A 20 3.78 5.13 2.75
N GLU A 21 5.08 4.89 2.94
CA GLU A 21 5.89 5.49 4.00
C GLU A 21 6.06 7.01 3.86
N GLN A 22 5.79 7.60 2.68
CA GLN A 22 5.83 9.05 2.48
C GLN A 22 4.82 9.82 3.36
N VAL A 23 3.81 9.14 3.91
CA VAL A 23 2.86 9.72 4.87
C VAL A 23 3.48 9.96 6.26
N LEU A 24 4.51 9.18 6.62
CA LEU A 24 5.04 9.13 7.99
C LEU A 24 5.64 10.46 8.47
N PRO A 25 6.37 11.24 7.66
CA PRO A 25 6.84 12.56 8.09
C PRO A 25 5.71 13.51 8.49
N ALA A 26 4.63 13.57 7.69
CA ALA A 26 3.47 14.40 7.99
C ALA A 26 2.70 13.90 9.23
N ALA A 27 2.56 12.58 9.39
CA ALA A 27 1.95 11.98 10.57
C ALA A 27 2.76 12.26 11.85
N ASN A 28 4.09 12.19 11.78
CA ASN A 28 4.97 12.54 12.89
C ASN A 28 4.89 14.03 13.25
N LYS A 29 4.76 14.92 12.26
CA LYS A 29 4.51 16.35 12.48
C LYS A 29 3.19 16.59 13.21
N ALA A 30 2.13 15.85 12.84
CA ALA A 30 0.85 15.90 13.53
C ALA A 30 0.94 15.39 14.97
N LEU A 31 1.65 14.28 15.22
CA LEU A 31 1.92 13.78 16.58
C LEU A 31 2.69 14.79 17.42
N GLN A 32 3.69 15.47 16.84
CA GLN A 32 4.43 16.51 17.53
C GLN A 32 3.53 17.71 17.85
N PHE A 33 2.65 18.12 16.92
CA PHE A 33 1.66 19.16 17.19
C PHE A 33 0.72 18.77 18.34
N ILE A 34 0.14 17.57 18.31
CA ILE A 34 -0.72 17.05 19.40
C ILE A 34 0.02 17.11 20.75
N LYS A 35 1.30 16.73 20.76
CA LYS A 35 2.16 16.77 21.95
C LYS A 35 2.45 18.19 22.42
N ASP A 36 2.72 19.12 21.50
CA ASP A 36 2.98 20.53 21.82
C ASP A 36 1.75 21.20 22.45
N GLU A 37 0.55 20.80 22.06
CA GLU A 37 -0.71 21.25 22.67
C GLU A 37 -1.00 20.55 24.02
N GLY A 38 -0.11 19.67 24.50
CA GLY A 38 -0.22 19.03 25.82
C GLY A 38 -1.01 17.71 25.84
N ILE A 39 -1.32 17.12 24.68
CA ILE A 39 -2.02 15.84 24.57
C ILE A 39 -0.99 14.72 24.37
N SER A 40 -1.18 13.58 25.04
CA SER A 40 -0.32 12.40 24.83
C SER A 40 -0.49 11.85 23.41
N PRO A 41 0.59 11.61 22.65
CA PRO A 41 0.49 11.08 21.29
C PRO A 41 0.11 9.60 21.30
N THR A 42 -1.17 9.30 21.11
CA THR A 42 -1.71 7.93 20.97
C THR A 42 -2.30 7.69 19.57
N PRO A 43 -2.51 6.42 19.16
CA PRO A 43 -3.19 6.10 17.91
C PRO A 43 -4.58 6.75 17.80
N GLU A 44 -5.33 6.80 18.89
CA GLU A 44 -6.67 7.41 18.95
C GLU A 44 -6.60 8.92 18.70
N HIS A 45 -5.62 9.61 19.28
CA HIS A 45 -5.44 11.04 19.09
C HIS A 45 -5.00 11.39 17.66
N LEU A 46 -4.11 10.59 17.07
CA LEU A 46 -3.75 10.75 15.66
C LEU A 46 -4.96 10.54 14.74
N LYS A 47 -5.72 9.46 14.95
CA LYS A 47 -6.94 9.18 14.18
C LYS A 47 -8.00 10.27 14.35
N GLY A 48 -8.19 10.75 15.57
CA GLY A 48 -9.07 11.88 15.87
C GLY A 48 -8.64 13.15 15.16
N PHE A 49 -7.34 13.46 15.16
CA PHE A 49 -6.82 14.61 14.43
C PHE A 49 -6.98 14.47 12.91
N ILE A 50 -6.74 13.29 12.33
CA ILE A 50 -6.95 13.05 10.89
C ILE A 50 -8.41 13.33 10.49
N THR A 51 -9.37 12.94 11.32
CA THR A 51 -10.80 13.05 11.01
C THR A 51 -11.39 14.42 11.35
N GLY A 52 -10.98 15.04 12.47
CA GLY A 52 -11.58 16.26 13.00
C GLY A 52 -10.65 17.48 13.07
N GLY A 53 -9.38 17.36 12.66
CA GLY A 53 -8.42 18.46 12.64
C GLY A 53 -8.30 19.20 13.97
N GLY A 54 -8.34 20.53 13.92
CA GLY A 54 -8.26 21.39 15.12
C GLY A 54 -9.44 21.21 16.09
N ASP A 55 -10.65 20.94 15.58
CA ASP A 55 -11.84 20.77 16.42
C ASP A 55 -11.71 19.55 17.35
N TYR A 56 -11.06 18.48 16.86
CA TYR A 56 -10.76 17.34 17.70
C TYR A 56 -9.83 17.70 18.88
N ILE A 57 -8.80 18.50 18.63
CA ILE A 57 -7.86 18.94 19.68
C ILE A 57 -8.57 19.81 20.72
N ILE A 58 -9.41 20.75 20.28
CA ILE A 58 -10.23 21.57 21.16
C ILE A 58 -11.13 20.69 22.04
N GLY A 59 -11.77 19.68 21.46
CA GLY A 59 -12.62 18.72 22.19
C GLY A 59 -11.85 17.86 23.19
N ALA A 60 -10.65 17.40 22.83
CA ALA A 60 -9.77 16.63 23.69
C ALA A 60 -9.26 17.47 24.88
N LEU A 61 -8.76 18.68 24.61
CA LEU A 61 -8.34 19.64 25.65
C LEU A 61 -9.50 20.02 26.56
N GLY A 62 -10.68 20.28 26.00
CA GLY A 62 -11.87 20.61 26.78
C GLY A 62 -12.28 19.49 27.73
N SER A 63 -12.12 18.23 27.32
CA SER A 63 -12.39 17.06 28.17
C SER A 63 -11.37 16.92 29.30
N ILE A 64 -10.09 17.23 29.06
CA ILE A 64 -9.03 17.24 30.07
C ILE A 64 -9.27 18.40 31.05
N ALA A 65 -9.45 19.61 30.53
CA ALA A 65 -9.63 20.82 31.32
C ALA A 65 -10.87 20.76 32.22
N ARG A 66 -12.01 20.22 31.74
CA ARG A 66 -13.21 20.04 32.59
C ARG A 66 -12.94 19.16 33.80
N LYS A 67 -12.27 18.01 33.60
CA LYS A 67 -11.91 17.10 34.70
C LYS A 67 -11.00 17.76 35.72
N ASP A 68 -10.10 18.63 35.28
CA ASP A 68 -9.17 19.30 36.19
C ASP A 68 -9.83 20.47 36.92
N ILE A 69 -10.67 21.26 36.25
CA ILE A 69 -11.44 22.36 36.85
C ILE A 69 -12.44 21.85 37.90
N GLU A 70 -13.08 20.70 37.66
CA GLU A 70 -13.97 20.06 38.64
C GLU A 70 -13.21 19.72 39.94
N LYS A 71 -11.96 19.25 39.84
CA LYS A 71 -11.12 18.96 41.01
C LYS A 71 -10.65 20.21 41.76
N MET A 72 -10.60 21.36 41.09
CA MET A 72 -10.13 22.61 41.68
C MET A 72 -11.13 23.26 42.66
N ASN A 73 -12.37 22.74 42.78
CA ASN A 73 -13.41 23.26 43.70
C ASN A 73 -13.63 24.78 43.58
N LEU A 74 -13.56 25.32 42.36
CA LEU A 74 -13.76 26.75 42.11
C LEU A 74 -15.22 27.15 42.40
N LYS A 75 -15.41 28.19 43.21
CA LYS A 75 -16.75 28.65 43.65
C LYS A 75 -17.51 29.48 42.61
N LEU A 76 -16.81 30.06 41.62
CA LEU A 76 -17.39 31.01 40.66
C LEU A 76 -17.43 30.41 39.26
N ASP A 77 -18.61 30.33 38.65
CA ASP A 77 -18.80 29.72 37.33
C ASP A 77 -18.14 30.52 36.19
N LYS A 78 -18.11 31.85 36.29
CA LYS A 78 -17.36 32.69 35.34
C LYS A 78 -15.87 32.35 35.30
N LEU A 79 -15.31 32.01 36.46
CA LEU A 79 -13.90 31.63 36.60
C LEU A 79 -13.63 30.27 35.96
N LYS A 80 -14.54 29.31 36.15
CA LYS A 80 -14.50 28.01 35.45
C LYS A 80 -14.55 28.18 33.93
N GLN A 81 -15.43 29.06 33.44
CA GLN A 81 -15.55 29.34 31.99
C GLN A 81 -14.29 29.97 31.41
N SER A 82 -13.68 30.94 32.11
CA SER A 82 -12.41 31.55 31.68
C SER A 82 -11.30 30.51 31.58
N PHE A 83 -11.12 29.67 32.60
CA PHE A 83 -10.10 28.60 32.56
C PHE A 83 -10.35 27.58 31.44
N LEU A 84 -11.61 27.21 31.19
CA LEU A 84 -11.94 26.32 30.06
C LEU A 84 -11.59 26.95 28.71
N GLN A 85 -11.85 28.24 28.55
CA GLN A 85 -11.57 28.95 27.31
C GLN A 85 -10.06 29.05 27.07
N ASP A 86 -9.29 29.38 28.11
CA ASP A 86 -7.82 29.46 28.02
C ASP A 86 -7.21 28.06 27.77
N ALA A 87 -7.70 27.02 28.46
CA ALA A 87 -7.20 25.66 28.33
C ALA A 87 -7.54 24.99 26.98
N THR A 88 -8.48 25.55 26.21
CA THR A 88 -8.86 25.05 24.88
C THR A 88 -8.34 25.94 23.75
N ALA A 89 -7.62 27.01 24.08
CA ALA A 89 -7.01 27.88 23.09
C ALA A 89 -5.84 27.17 22.41
N ILE A 90 -6.02 26.83 21.13
CA ILE A 90 -4.99 26.20 20.29
C ILE A 90 -4.52 27.14 19.19
N ASN A 91 -3.35 26.87 18.63
CA ASN A 91 -2.92 27.53 17.40
C ASN A 91 -3.69 26.99 16.18
N GLN A 92 -4.88 27.55 15.91
CA GLN A 92 -5.76 27.08 14.83
C GLN A 92 -5.11 27.11 13.44
N LYS A 93 -4.26 28.12 13.16
CA LYS A 93 -3.54 28.20 11.88
C LYS A 93 -2.60 27.02 11.72
N ARG A 94 -1.77 26.75 12.73
CA ARG A 94 -0.85 25.61 12.75
C ARG A 94 -1.59 24.27 12.66
N ALA A 95 -2.72 24.14 13.37
CA ALA A 95 -3.57 22.96 13.33
C ALA A 95 -4.09 22.69 11.90
N SER A 96 -4.63 23.72 11.25
CA SER A 96 -5.20 23.63 9.90
C SER A 96 -4.13 23.30 8.85
N GLU A 97 -2.96 23.94 8.92
CA GLU A 97 -1.84 23.66 8.02
C GLU A 97 -1.32 22.23 8.17
N THR A 98 -1.14 21.77 9.42
CA THR A 98 -0.66 20.42 9.72
C THR A 98 -1.68 19.36 9.29
N HIS A 99 -2.97 19.63 9.49
CA HIS A 99 -4.06 18.74 9.06
C HIS A 99 -4.14 18.64 7.54
N ALA A 100 -4.07 19.77 6.83
CA ALA A 100 -4.10 19.78 5.37
C ALA A 100 -2.90 19.06 4.75
N GLU A 101 -1.70 19.24 5.31
CA GLU A 101 -0.49 18.53 4.89
C GLU A 101 -0.63 17.02 5.08
N LEU A 102 -1.07 16.58 6.27
CA LEU A 102 -1.30 15.17 6.57
C LEU A 102 -2.36 14.57 5.64
N TYR A 103 -3.49 15.25 5.44
CA TYR A 103 -4.56 14.80 4.56
C TYR A 103 -4.10 14.61 3.11
N ARG A 104 -3.28 15.54 2.58
CA ARG A 104 -2.69 15.43 1.25
C ARG A 104 -1.72 14.25 1.15
N ALA A 105 -0.86 14.07 2.14
CA ALA A 105 0.10 12.97 2.18
C ALA A 105 -0.63 11.61 2.21
N MET A 106 -1.66 11.48 3.04
CA MET A 106 -2.49 10.26 3.13
C MET A 106 -3.18 9.93 1.81
N ASN A 107 -3.79 10.92 1.16
CA ASN A 107 -4.47 10.71 -0.12
C ASN A 107 -3.51 10.33 -1.25
N THR A 108 -2.32 10.95 -1.27
CA THR A 108 -1.28 10.65 -2.27
C THR A 108 -0.76 9.22 -2.10
N ALA A 109 -0.46 8.83 -0.87
CA ALA A 109 0.03 7.50 -0.51
C ALA A 109 -1.06 6.41 -0.56
N LYS A 110 -2.35 6.80 -0.64
CA LYS A 110 -3.53 5.94 -0.50
C LYS A 110 -3.57 5.18 0.84
N VAL A 111 -3.11 5.83 1.91
CA VAL A 111 -3.08 5.28 3.28
C VAL A 111 -4.27 5.83 4.07
N LYS A 112 -5.02 4.97 4.75
CA LYS A 112 -6.13 5.38 5.64
C LYS A 112 -5.64 5.55 7.07
N ALA A 113 -6.44 6.22 7.89
CA ALA A 113 -6.11 6.43 9.31
C ALA A 113 -5.95 5.09 10.06
N ASP A 114 -6.74 4.08 9.68
CA ASP A 114 -6.70 2.75 10.29
C ASP A 114 -5.49 1.91 9.85
N ASP A 115 -4.76 2.34 8.83
CA ASP A 115 -3.53 1.70 8.36
C ASP A 115 -2.28 2.19 9.11
N LEU A 116 -2.43 3.25 9.91
CA LEU A 116 -1.36 3.84 10.72
C LEU A 116 -1.40 3.31 12.16
N GLU A 117 -0.21 3.22 12.75
CA GLU A 117 -0.01 2.95 14.17
C GLU A 117 0.90 4.00 14.80
N VAL A 118 0.86 4.09 16.13
CA VAL A 118 1.75 4.95 16.91
C VAL A 118 2.51 4.06 17.90
N SER A 119 3.83 3.99 17.75
CA SER A 119 4.72 3.24 18.63
C SER A 119 5.86 4.15 19.08
N ALA A 120 6.16 4.14 20.37
CA ALA A 120 7.17 5.01 20.99
C ALA A 120 7.03 6.52 20.60
N GLY A 121 5.79 6.99 20.43
CA GLY A 121 5.50 8.38 20.05
C GLY A 121 5.79 8.73 18.59
N LYS A 122 6.04 7.74 17.73
CA LYS A 122 6.23 7.92 16.28
C LYS A 122 5.15 7.19 15.50
N ALA A 123 4.76 7.76 14.37
CA ALA A 123 3.85 7.14 13.43
C ALA A 123 4.59 6.04 12.64
N GLY A 124 3.92 4.91 12.44
CA GLY A 124 4.35 3.80 11.59
C GLY A 124 3.18 3.27 10.75
N LEU A 125 3.49 2.43 9.76
CA LEU A 125 2.49 1.65 9.04
C LEU A 125 2.19 0.38 9.85
N LYS A 126 0.91 0.02 9.99
CA LYS A 126 0.55 -1.23 10.65
C LYS A 126 1.12 -2.42 9.90
N LYS A 127 1.55 -3.44 10.65
CA LYS A 127 2.00 -4.72 10.08
C LYS A 127 0.95 -5.34 9.15
N SER A 128 -0.33 -5.31 9.55
CA SER A 128 -1.44 -5.83 8.74
C SER A 128 -1.59 -5.11 7.40
N PHE A 129 -1.27 -3.82 7.34
CA PHE A 129 -1.31 -3.06 6.09
C PHE A 129 -0.14 -3.47 5.18
N VAL A 130 1.07 -3.60 5.73
CA VAL A 130 2.24 -4.10 4.99
C VAL A 130 1.99 -5.50 4.46
N GLU A 131 1.45 -6.40 5.29
CA GLU A 131 1.06 -7.76 4.88
C GLU A 131 0.02 -7.74 3.75
N SER A 132 -0.94 -6.81 3.79
CA SER A 132 -1.93 -6.67 2.72
C SER A 132 -1.32 -6.20 1.39
N ILE A 133 -0.28 -5.36 1.43
CA ILE A 133 0.49 -4.98 0.23
C ILE A 133 1.21 -6.23 -0.31
N GLU A 134 1.86 -7.00 0.55
CA GLU A 134 2.52 -8.23 0.12
C GLU A 134 1.56 -9.21 -0.55
N GLU A 135 0.37 -9.40 0.02
CA GLU A 135 -0.67 -10.26 -0.55
C GLU A 135 -1.17 -9.79 -1.92
N GLN A 136 -1.28 -8.46 -2.15
CA GLN A 136 -1.71 -7.90 -3.44
C GLN A 136 -0.74 -8.20 -4.59
N PHE A 137 0.54 -8.36 -4.29
CA PHE A 137 1.59 -8.60 -5.28
C PHE A 137 2.17 -10.03 -5.22
N THR A 138 1.50 -10.93 -4.51
CA THR A 138 1.88 -12.34 -4.40
C THR A 138 0.87 -13.21 -5.12
N VAL A 139 1.36 -14.05 -6.03
CA VAL A 139 0.54 -15.00 -6.79
C VAL A 139 0.50 -16.33 -6.04
N VAL A 140 -0.71 -16.67 -5.61
CA VAL A 140 -0.98 -17.87 -4.85
C VAL A 140 -2.05 -18.73 -5.53
N LEU A 141 -1.78 -20.03 -5.62
CA LEU A 141 -2.69 -21.06 -6.09
C LEU A 141 -3.59 -21.56 -4.95
N ASN A 142 -4.54 -20.71 -4.57
CA ASN A 142 -5.47 -20.96 -3.46
C ASN A 142 -6.79 -21.63 -3.86
N THR A 143 -7.05 -21.84 -5.15
CA THR A 143 -8.26 -22.46 -5.69
C THR A 143 -7.91 -23.52 -6.73
N GLN A 144 -8.78 -24.53 -6.89
CA GLN A 144 -8.54 -25.63 -7.84
C GLN A 144 -8.51 -25.09 -9.28
N ALA A 145 -9.35 -24.10 -9.59
CA ALA A 145 -9.35 -23.44 -10.88
C ALA A 145 -7.98 -22.79 -11.19
N ARG A 146 -7.36 -22.10 -10.23
CA ARG A 146 -6.02 -21.51 -10.39
C ARG A 146 -4.95 -22.58 -10.60
N LYS A 147 -5.00 -23.68 -9.84
CA LYS A 147 -4.07 -24.81 -10.01
C LYS A 147 -4.18 -25.43 -11.40
N ASN A 148 -5.39 -25.78 -11.83
CA ASN A 148 -5.63 -26.34 -13.16
C ASN A 148 -5.18 -25.38 -14.27
N MET A 149 -5.43 -24.08 -14.11
CA MET A 149 -4.99 -23.08 -15.08
C MET A 149 -3.47 -22.98 -15.14
N TRP A 150 -2.80 -22.97 -13.99
CA TRP A 150 -1.34 -22.94 -13.93
C TRP A 150 -0.70 -24.17 -14.57
N GLU A 151 -1.21 -25.36 -14.25
CA GLU A 151 -0.77 -26.63 -14.88
C GLU A 151 -0.98 -26.61 -16.40
N ALA A 152 -2.13 -26.12 -16.88
CA ALA A 152 -2.40 -26.01 -18.31
C ALA A 152 -1.41 -25.08 -19.03
N ILE A 153 -1.04 -23.96 -18.41
CA ILE A 153 -0.04 -23.03 -18.95
C ILE A 153 1.34 -23.70 -18.99
N GLN A 154 1.73 -24.40 -17.93
CA GLN A 154 3.01 -25.13 -17.89
C GLN A 154 3.08 -26.20 -19.00
N ASN A 155 2.00 -26.96 -19.20
CA ASN A 155 1.91 -27.97 -20.24
C ASN A 155 1.98 -27.36 -21.65
N PHE A 156 1.31 -26.23 -21.87
CA PHE A 156 1.38 -25.50 -23.14
C PHE A 156 2.81 -25.04 -23.44
N VAL A 157 3.50 -24.43 -22.45
CA VAL A 157 4.89 -23.98 -22.59
C VAL A 157 5.82 -25.13 -22.93
N HIS A 158 5.65 -26.27 -22.24
CA HIS A 158 6.45 -27.45 -22.49
C HIS A 158 6.28 -27.95 -23.93
N ALA A 159 5.04 -28.13 -24.38
CA ALA A 159 4.74 -28.54 -25.75
C ALA A 159 5.29 -27.55 -26.79
N PHE A 160 5.13 -26.23 -26.56
CA PHE A 160 5.69 -25.21 -27.45
C PHE A 160 7.22 -25.35 -27.57
N ASN A 161 7.91 -25.47 -26.44
CA ASN A 161 9.37 -25.60 -26.41
C ASN A 161 9.86 -26.90 -27.09
N GLU A 162 9.13 -28.01 -26.94
CA GLU A 162 9.44 -29.27 -27.63
C GLU A 162 9.25 -29.16 -29.15
N MET A 163 8.21 -28.45 -29.60
CA MET A 163 8.00 -28.23 -31.02
C MET A 163 9.07 -27.29 -31.62
N GLU A 164 9.51 -26.27 -30.89
CA GLU A 164 10.67 -25.43 -31.29
C GLU A 164 11.96 -26.26 -31.40
N ASP A 165 12.21 -27.19 -30.48
CA ASP A 165 13.34 -28.14 -30.55
C ASP A 165 13.29 -29.01 -31.81
N ILE A 166 12.11 -29.51 -32.16
CA ILE A 166 11.91 -30.34 -33.35
C ILE A 166 12.09 -29.50 -34.63
N ALA A 167 11.56 -28.27 -34.65
CA ALA A 167 11.71 -27.34 -35.76
C ALA A 167 13.20 -27.03 -36.01
N GLU A 168 13.95 -26.73 -34.94
CA GLU A 168 15.39 -26.48 -35.00
C GLU A 168 16.15 -27.68 -35.58
N LYS A 169 15.90 -28.89 -35.07
CA LYS A 169 16.53 -30.12 -35.57
C LYS A 169 16.17 -30.44 -37.01
N SER A 170 14.99 -30.04 -37.46
CA SER A 170 14.46 -30.35 -38.78
C SER A 170 14.77 -29.25 -39.82
N GLY A 171 15.37 -28.13 -39.40
CA GLY A 171 15.64 -26.98 -40.27
C GLY A 171 14.38 -26.23 -40.71
N ILE A 172 13.29 -26.33 -39.94
CA ILE A 172 12.03 -25.62 -40.17
C ILE A 172 12.11 -24.25 -39.47
N LEU A 173 11.47 -23.23 -40.03
CA LEU A 173 11.38 -21.92 -39.41
C LEU A 173 10.70 -21.99 -38.02
N SER A 174 11.02 -21.03 -37.15
CA SER A 174 10.47 -20.97 -35.79
C SER A 174 8.96 -20.84 -35.80
N LEU A 175 8.32 -21.52 -34.85
CA LEU A 175 6.88 -21.48 -34.66
C LEU A 175 6.44 -20.17 -34.03
N GLN A 176 7.36 -19.44 -33.36
CA GLN A 176 7.08 -18.07 -32.90
C GLN A 176 6.59 -17.18 -34.04
N ASP A 177 7.07 -17.36 -35.27
CA ASP A 177 6.64 -16.55 -36.43
C ASP A 177 5.17 -16.80 -36.82
N THR A 178 4.55 -17.83 -36.24
CA THR A 178 3.13 -18.17 -36.43
C THR A 178 2.25 -17.80 -35.22
N ILE A 179 2.85 -17.34 -34.13
CA ILE A 179 2.15 -16.94 -32.90
C ILE A 179 2.25 -15.42 -32.75
N ASP A 180 1.12 -14.74 -32.56
CA ASP A 180 1.16 -13.33 -32.16
C ASP A 180 1.69 -13.21 -30.73
N VAL A 181 2.97 -12.87 -30.61
CA VAL A 181 3.68 -12.67 -29.35
C VAL A 181 3.01 -11.58 -28.50
N ASN A 182 2.28 -10.64 -29.13
CA ASN A 182 1.58 -9.58 -28.41
C ASN A 182 0.32 -10.06 -27.69
N GLU A 183 -0.20 -11.25 -28.04
CA GLU A 183 -1.37 -11.85 -27.40
C GLU A 183 -0.98 -12.81 -26.26
N ALA A 184 0.30 -13.16 -26.12
CA ALA A 184 0.80 -14.16 -25.17
C ALA A 184 1.12 -13.59 -23.78
N PHE A 185 0.23 -12.79 -23.19
CA PHE A 185 0.43 -12.17 -21.85
C PHE A 185 0.56 -13.17 -20.69
N ILE A 186 0.30 -14.46 -20.94
CA ILE A 186 0.46 -15.56 -19.97
C ILE A 186 1.87 -16.16 -19.99
N LEU A 187 2.74 -15.75 -20.93
CA LEU A 187 4.06 -16.32 -21.19
C LEU A 187 5.14 -15.23 -21.29
N LYS A 188 6.39 -15.58 -20.96
CA LYS A 188 7.59 -14.83 -21.31
C LYS A 188 8.28 -15.52 -22.47
N MET A 189 8.46 -14.79 -23.57
CA MET A 189 9.17 -15.29 -24.75
C MET A 189 10.62 -14.81 -24.73
N GLN A 190 11.56 -15.74 -24.93
CA GLN A 190 12.99 -15.46 -25.07
C GLN A 190 13.45 -15.96 -26.44
N LYS A 191 14.03 -15.08 -27.26
CA LYS A 191 14.66 -15.49 -28.53
C LYS A 191 16.06 -16.05 -28.27
N LYS A 192 16.35 -17.23 -28.83
CA LYS A 192 17.67 -17.85 -28.88
C LYS A 192 18.05 -18.08 -30.35
N GLY A 193 18.75 -17.10 -30.93
CA GLY A 193 19.02 -17.10 -32.37
C GLY A 193 17.72 -16.91 -33.17
N ASN A 194 17.46 -17.80 -34.12
CA ASN A 194 16.25 -17.78 -34.95
C ASN A 194 15.04 -18.47 -34.30
N TYR A 195 15.21 -19.11 -33.14
CA TYR A 195 14.18 -19.89 -32.46
C TYR A 195 13.79 -19.25 -31.13
N ALA A 196 12.66 -19.67 -30.59
CA ALA A 196 12.10 -19.11 -29.38
C ALA A 196 12.04 -20.12 -28.24
N ARG A 197 12.05 -19.61 -27.01
CA ARG A 197 11.70 -20.37 -25.80
C ARG A 197 10.67 -19.61 -25.00
N ALA A 198 9.63 -20.31 -24.59
CA ALA A 198 8.62 -19.79 -23.70
C ALA A 198 8.91 -20.21 -22.25
N GLU A 199 8.59 -19.34 -21.32
CA GLU A 199 8.46 -19.63 -19.89
C GLU A 199 7.07 -19.16 -19.42
N PRO A 200 6.43 -19.82 -18.45
CA PRO A 200 5.15 -19.34 -17.93
C PRO A 200 5.35 -18.02 -17.15
N ASP A 201 4.46 -17.03 -17.34
CA ASP A 201 4.52 -15.75 -16.63
C ASP A 201 3.48 -15.66 -15.50
N PRO A 202 3.77 -16.08 -14.26
CA PRO A 202 2.79 -16.11 -13.18
C PRO A 202 2.19 -14.74 -12.84
N SER A 203 2.83 -13.62 -13.24
CA SER A 203 2.32 -12.26 -13.01
C SER A 203 0.98 -11.99 -13.73
N PHE A 204 0.62 -12.80 -14.73
CA PHE A 204 -0.67 -12.70 -15.42
C PHE A 204 -1.85 -12.79 -14.45
N PHE A 205 -1.73 -13.56 -13.36
CA PHE A 205 -2.77 -13.69 -12.33
C PHE A 205 -3.04 -12.37 -11.58
N LEU A 206 -2.08 -11.44 -11.53
CA LEU A 206 -2.26 -10.11 -10.95
C LEU A 206 -2.90 -9.12 -11.93
N CYS A 207 -2.65 -9.28 -13.24
CA CYS A 207 -3.26 -8.46 -14.28
C CYS A 207 -4.78 -8.64 -14.34
N PHE A 208 -5.28 -9.87 -14.18
CA PHE A 208 -6.72 -10.16 -14.08
C PHE A 208 -7.39 -9.58 -12.82
N GLN A 209 -6.62 -9.20 -11.80
CA GLN A 209 -7.12 -8.53 -10.60
C GLN A 209 -7.17 -7.00 -10.75
N GLY A 210 -6.77 -6.45 -11.91
CA GLY A 210 -6.71 -5.00 -12.14
C GLY A 210 -5.55 -4.30 -11.42
N ILE A 211 -4.59 -5.07 -10.89
CA ILE A 211 -3.43 -4.59 -10.13
C ILE A 211 -2.17 -4.52 -11.01
N GLY A 212 -2.11 -5.28 -12.10
CA GLY A 212 -1.00 -5.25 -13.05
C GLY A 212 -1.11 -4.12 -14.08
N ARG A 213 -0.11 -3.23 -14.13
CA ARG A 213 0.27 -2.60 -15.40
C ARG A 213 0.75 -3.72 -16.33
N LEU A 214 0.36 -3.64 -17.60
CA LEU A 214 0.90 -4.39 -18.74
C LEU A 214 2.46 -4.40 -18.69
N GLY A 215 3.03 -5.33 -17.94
CA GLY A 215 4.46 -5.47 -17.67
C GLY A 215 5.27 -6.02 -18.85
N SER A 216 4.68 -6.04 -20.04
CA SER A 216 5.30 -6.48 -21.29
C SER A 216 5.65 -5.34 -22.25
N ARG A 217 5.48 -4.07 -21.86
CA ARG A 217 5.70 -2.92 -22.78
C ARG A 217 7.08 -2.26 -22.78
N GLU A 218 8.04 -2.71 -21.97
CA GLU A 218 9.33 -1.99 -21.81
C GLU A 218 10.60 -2.76 -22.18
N ILE A 219 10.53 -3.93 -22.82
CA ILE A 219 11.76 -4.59 -23.31
C ILE A 219 12.15 -4.12 -24.73
N ASP A 220 11.25 -3.52 -25.52
CA ASP A 220 11.56 -3.12 -26.91
C ASP A 220 11.71 -1.61 -27.17
N LYS A 221 11.94 -0.81 -26.12
CA LYS A 221 12.31 0.60 -26.31
C LYS A 221 13.51 0.98 -25.46
N GLN A 222 14.68 0.44 -25.80
CA GLN A 222 15.92 1.23 -25.84
C GLN A 222 17.04 0.50 -26.59
N LYS A 223 17.32 1.04 -27.79
CA LYS A 223 18.51 0.92 -28.67
C LYS A 223 18.71 -0.37 -29.46
#